data_AF-A0A2N8PLW9-F1
#
_entry.id   AF-A0A2N8PLW9-F1
#
_cell.length_a   1.000
_cell.length_b   1.000
_cell.length_c   1.000
_cell.angle_alpha   90.00
_cell.angle_beta   90.00
_cell.angle_gamma   90.00
#
_symmetry.space_group_name_H-M   'P 1'
#
loop_
_entity.id
_entity.type
_entity.pdbx_description
1 polymer ?
#
loop_
_entity_poly.entity_id
_entity_poly.type
_entity_poly.pdbx_seq_one_letter_code
_entity_poly.pdbx_strand_id
1 'polypeptide(L)'
;MTIKAEYIWIDGTQPTAKLRSKTKILTDGGSLPRWGFDGSSTNQAEGHSSDLVLDPVFSCPDPIRGGDHLLVLCEVLNTDLTPHSSNTRALLRPVAEQFAGQEPIFGIEQEYTFLKGDRPLGFPEGGGYPAPQGDYYCGVGADAIFGREIVEQHLDRCLTAGLGLSGINAEVMPGQWEFQVGALAPLEVSDHLWVARWLLHRTAEEYGVTASLDAKPAKGDWNGAGAHTNFSTRAMREGYDPIITACEALGEGDKPLEHVRQYGTGIEERLTGAHETAPWDAYSYGASDRGASVRIPWQVEVEKKGYIEDRRPNANVDPYVVTRLIVDTCCTELERRAQA
;
A
#
# COMPACT_ATOMS: atom_id res chain seq x y z
N MET A 1 28.75 -16.92 11.22
CA MET A 1 28.77 -15.96 10.10
C MET A 1 28.04 -14.74 10.60
N THR A 2 28.61 -13.54 10.43
CA THR A 2 28.01 -12.31 10.96
C THR A 2 27.15 -11.64 9.89
N ILE A 3 25.87 -11.42 10.17
CA ILE A 3 24.93 -10.78 9.26
C ILE A 3 24.35 -9.49 9.86
N LYS A 4 23.97 -8.55 8.99
CA LYS A 4 23.22 -7.34 9.32
C LYS A 4 21.75 -7.64 9.07
N ALA A 5 20.91 -7.39 10.07
CA ALA A 5 19.46 -7.48 9.97
C ALA A 5 18.85 -6.09 10.19
N GLU A 6 18.23 -5.52 9.16
CA GLU A 6 17.51 -4.24 9.25
C GLU A 6 16.11 -4.47 9.79
N TYR A 7 15.86 -4.11 11.04
CA TYR A 7 14.53 -4.19 11.65
C TYR A 7 13.74 -2.98 11.21
N ILE A 8 12.61 -3.20 10.53
CA ILE A 8 11.71 -2.21 9.95
C ILE A 8 10.37 -2.29 10.69
N TRP A 9 9.81 -1.15 11.08
CA TRP A 9 8.48 -1.09 11.71
C TRP A 9 7.73 0.18 11.35
N ILE A 10 6.42 0.17 11.63
CA ILE A 10 5.53 1.31 11.44
C ILE A 10 5.33 2.02 12.77
N ASP A 11 5.47 3.35 12.77
CA ASP A 11 5.37 4.17 13.97
C ASP A 11 3.93 4.61 14.32
N GLY A 12 3.78 5.46 15.34
CA GLY A 12 2.48 5.96 15.82
C GLY A 12 2.10 7.34 15.30
N THR A 13 2.80 7.86 14.27
CA THR A 13 2.52 9.20 13.74
C THR A 13 1.11 9.28 13.18
N GLN A 14 0.43 10.39 13.49
CA GLN A 14 -0.89 10.73 12.96
C GLN A 14 -0.79 12.00 12.10
N PRO A 15 -1.60 12.14 11.05
CA PRO A 15 -2.66 11.23 10.62
C PRO A 15 -2.17 10.05 9.75
N THR A 16 -0.89 10.01 9.38
CA THR A 16 -0.29 8.93 8.60
C THR A 16 0.98 8.44 9.30
N ALA A 17 1.00 7.14 9.63
CA ALA A 17 2.15 6.51 10.26
C ALA A 17 3.36 6.43 9.31
N LYS A 18 4.57 6.40 9.86
CA LYS A 18 5.82 6.39 9.10
C LYS A 18 6.63 5.14 9.37
N LEU A 19 7.38 4.72 8.36
CA LEU A 19 8.38 3.66 8.50
C LEU A 19 9.57 4.14 9.31
N ARG A 20 10.09 3.26 10.16
CA ARG A 20 11.33 3.42 10.94
C ARG A 20 12.18 2.17 10.74
N SER A 21 13.49 2.30 10.83
CA SER A 21 14.37 1.13 10.83
C SER A 21 15.65 1.30 11.64
N LYS A 22 16.26 0.18 12.00
CA LYS A 22 17.61 0.12 12.57
C LYS A 22 18.26 -1.25 12.40
N THR A 23 19.58 -1.29 12.44
CA THR A 23 20.36 -2.50 12.14
C THR A 23 20.79 -3.27 13.38
N LYS A 24 20.43 -4.55 13.46
CA LYS A 24 21.00 -5.53 14.39
C LYS A 24 22.16 -6.28 13.73
N ILE A 25 23.24 -6.50 14.47
CA ILE A 25 24.29 -7.44 14.06
C ILE A 25 23.99 -8.79 14.70
N LEU A 26 23.84 -9.82 13.88
CA LEU A 26 23.63 -11.21 14.32
C LEU A 26 24.91 -12.00 14.03
N THR A 27 25.47 -12.65 15.05
CA THR A 27 26.77 -13.36 14.97
C THR A 27 26.61 -14.86 14.77
N ASP A 28 25.41 -15.36 15.05
CA ASP A 28 24.93 -16.71 14.89
C ASP A 28 23.76 -16.70 13.89
N GLY A 29 23.76 -17.64 12.95
CA GLY A 29 22.66 -17.82 11.97
C GLY A 29 21.39 -18.40 12.61
N GLY A 30 21.10 -18.03 13.85
CA GLY A 30 19.95 -18.47 14.63
C GLY A 30 18.66 -17.74 14.23
N SER A 31 17.62 -17.94 15.03
CA SER A 31 16.32 -17.26 14.86
C SER A 31 16.46 -15.75 15.00
N LEU A 32 15.66 -14.98 14.24
CA LEU A 32 15.55 -13.53 14.38
C LEU A 32 14.99 -13.18 15.78
N PRO A 33 15.78 -12.57 16.67
CA PRO A 33 15.33 -12.29 18.03
C PRO A 33 14.35 -11.11 18.04
N ARG A 34 13.48 -11.06 19.05
CA ARG A 34 12.81 -9.81 19.42
C ARG A 34 13.82 -8.73 19.75
N TRP A 35 13.43 -7.49 19.52
CA TRP A 35 14.23 -6.34 19.89
C TRP A 35 13.37 -5.27 20.54
N GLY A 36 13.98 -4.22 21.08
CA GLY A 36 13.27 -3.13 21.73
C GLY A 36 13.67 -1.80 21.12
N PHE A 37 12.82 -0.79 21.23
CA PHE A 37 13.10 0.59 20.82
C PHE A 37 12.41 1.59 21.75
N ASP A 38 12.86 2.84 21.71
CA ASP A 38 12.24 3.94 22.45
C ASP A 38 11.05 4.52 21.67
N GLY A 39 9.84 4.23 22.13
CA GLY A 39 8.58 4.68 21.55
C GLY A 39 8.30 6.18 21.71
N SER A 40 9.01 6.88 22.61
CA SER A 40 8.83 8.33 22.78
C SER A 40 9.34 9.12 21.57
N SER A 41 10.30 8.55 20.85
CA SER A 41 10.89 9.13 19.65
C SER A 41 10.08 8.83 18.36
N THR A 42 8.95 8.11 18.48
CA THR A 42 8.20 7.59 17.33
C THR A 42 6.68 7.80 17.47
N ASN A 43 6.24 8.69 18.36
CA ASN A 43 4.82 8.93 18.68
C ASN A 43 4.07 7.68 19.17
N GLN A 44 4.75 6.76 19.84
CA GLN A 44 4.16 5.51 20.33
C GLN A 44 4.12 5.43 21.86
N ALA A 45 4.84 6.30 22.58
CA ALA A 45 4.80 6.31 24.03
C ALA A 45 5.09 7.70 24.60
N GLU A 46 4.71 7.91 25.86
CA GLU A 46 5.18 9.06 26.63
C GLU A 46 6.51 8.74 27.32
N GLY A 47 7.38 9.75 27.48
CA GLY A 47 8.80 9.56 27.81
C GLY A 47 9.14 8.88 29.15
N HIS A 48 8.18 8.62 30.03
CA HIS A 48 8.42 7.96 31.32
C HIS A 48 8.15 6.44 31.31
N SER A 49 7.56 5.90 30.23
CA SER A 49 7.33 4.47 30.01
C SER A 49 7.34 4.17 28.51
N SER A 50 8.50 4.28 27.88
CA SER A 50 8.61 4.32 26.41
C SER A 50 9.15 3.06 25.74
N ASP A 51 9.60 2.05 26.49
CA ASP A 51 10.09 0.82 25.88
C ASP A 51 8.98 0.06 25.16
N LEU A 52 9.20 -0.22 23.88
CA LEU A 52 8.33 -1.03 23.04
C LEU A 52 9.12 -2.17 22.39
N VAL A 53 8.42 -3.23 22.01
CA VAL A 53 9.00 -4.46 21.49
C VAL A 53 8.75 -4.57 19.98
N LEU A 54 9.79 -4.95 19.25
CA LEU A 54 9.74 -5.36 17.85
C LEU A 54 9.69 -6.88 17.79
N ASP A 55 8.61 -7.44 17.24
CA ASP A 55 8.48 -8.88 16.99
C ASP A 55 8.58 -9.16 15.48
N PRO A 56 9.61 -9.89 15.00
CA PRO A 56 9.75 -10.25 13.58
C PRO A 56 8.53 -10.99 13.04
N VAL A 57 7.95 -10.50 11.94
CA VAL A 57 6.78 -11.11 11.29
C VAL A 57 7.03 -11.51 9.84
N PHE A 58 7.98 -10.84 9.18
CA PHE A 58 8.42 -11.17 7.82
C PHE A 58 9.91 -10.82 7.69
N SER A 59 10.64 -11.61 6.90
CA SER A 59 12.05 -11.31 6.59
C SER A 59 12.40 -11.72 5.17
N CYS A 60 13.26 -10.93 4.53
CA CYS A 60 13.72 -11.18 3.18
C CYS A 60 15.20 -10.75 3.01
N PRO A 61 15.88 -11.12 1.91
CA PRO A 61 17.22 -10.62 1.62
C PRO A 61 17.25 -9.09 1.59
N ASP A 62 18.34 -8.49 2.08
CA ASP A 62 18.63 -7.06 1.94
C ASP A 62 19.27 -6.80 0.57
N PRO A 63 18.52 -6.26 -0.41
CA PRO A 63 19.01 -6.12 -1.78
C PRO A 63 20.02 -4.96 -1.92
N ILE A 64 20.10 -4.08 -0.91
CA ILE A 64 20.99 -2.92 -0.92
C ILE A 64 22.36 -3.32 -0.37
N ARG A 65 22.37 -4.08 0.73
CA ARG A 65 23.62 -4.55 1.33
C ARG A 65 24.17 -5.81 0.66
N GLY A 66 23.29 -6.63 0.06
CA GLY A 66 23.65 -7.88 -0.59
C GLY A 66 24.17 -8.97 0.36
N GLY A 67 24.59 -10.09 -0.21
CA GLY A 67 25.09 -11.25 0.54
C GLY A 67 24.01 -11.87 1.45
N ASP A 68 24.41 -12.30 2.64
CA ASP A 68 23.52 -12.96 3.61
C ASP A 68 22.78 -11.97 4.55
N HIS A 69 22.72 -10.69 4.17
CA HIS A 69 22.05 -9.65 4.97
C HIS A 69 20.53 -9.67 4.77
N LEU A 70 19.79 -9.22 5.78
CA LEU A 70 18.33 -9.36 5.82
C LEU A 70 17.63 -8.02 6.10
N LEU A 71 16.46 -7.84 5.48
CA LEU A 71 15.42 -6.95 5.98
C LEU A 71 14.47 -7.77 6.85
N VAL A 72 14.02 -7.18 7.95
CA VAL A 72 13.15 -7.83 8.95
C VAL A 72 12.01 -6.87 9.27
N LEU A 73 10.84 -7.11 8.70
CA LEU A 73 9.63 -6.40 9.07
C LEU A 73 9.15 -6.92 10.43
N CYS A 74 8.85 -5.98 11.33
CA CYS A 74 8.39 -6.26 12.67
C CYS A 74 7.00 -5.66 12.91
N GLU A 75 6.21 -6.36 13.72
CA GLU A 75 5.08 -5.74 14.38
C GLU A 75 5.51 -5.16 15.74
N VAL A 76 4.72 -4.20 16.24
CA VAL A 76 5.03 -3.50 17.50
C VAL A 76 4.15 -4.06 18.62
N LEU A 77 4.79 -4.45 19.72
CA LEU A 77 4.15 -4.93 20.94
C LEU A 77 4.53 -4.06 22.13
N ASN A 78 3.68 -4.09 23.16
CA ASN A 78 4.01 -3.62 24.49
C ASN A 78 5.03 -4.56 25.16
N THR A 79 5.60 -4.16 26.30
CA THR A 79 6.55 -4.98 27.06
C THR A 79 5.93 -6.22 27.69
N ASP A 80 4.60 -6.26 27.85
CA ASP A 80 3.83 -7.46 28.23
C ASP A 80 3.50 -8.38 27.04
N LEU A 81 4.03 -8.06 25.85
CA LEU A 81 3.85 -8.77 24.59
C LEU A 81 2.43 -8.69 24.00
N THR A 82 1.57 -7.81 24.51
CA THR A 82 0.31 -7.48 23.85
C THR A 82 0.55 -6.58 22.63
N PRO A 83 -0.29 -6.62 21.58
CA PRO A 83 -0.17 -5.69 20.46
C PRO A 83 -0.25 -4.24 20.91
N HIS A 84 0.70 -3.41 20.46
CA HIS A 84 0.66 -1.98 20.70
C HIS A 84 -0.51 -1.33 19.95
N SER A 85 -1.01 -0.18 20.41
CA SER A 85 -2.16 0.51 19.79
C SER A 85 -1.93 0.92 18.33
N SER A 86 -0.68 1.13 17.93
CA SER A 86 -0.29 1.41 16.54
C SER A 86 -0.19 0.17 15.64
N ASN A 87 -0.34 -1.04 16.20
CA ASN A 87 -0.17 -2.29 15.46
C ASN A 87 -1.47 -2.67 14.72
N THR A 88 -1.62 -2.14 13.51
CA THR A 88 -2.75 -2.45 12.62
C THR A 88 -2.69 -3.85 12.02
N ARG A 89 -1.49 -4.45 11.91
CA ARG A 89 -1.30 -5.85 11.48
C ARG A 89 -2.01 -6.83 12.41
N ALA A 90 -1.94 -6.59 13.72
CA ALA A 90 -2.63 -7.41 14.71
C ALA A 90 -4.17 -7.35 14.57
N LEU A 91 -4.72 -6.27 14.01
CA LEU A 91 -6.15 -6.14 13.74
C LEU A 91 -6.59 -6.88 12.47
N LEU A 92 -5.71 -6.96 11.45
CA LEU A 92 -5.97 -7.74 10.24
C LEU A 92 -5.92 -9.24 10.51
N ARG A 93 -4.95 -9.69 11.31
CA ARG A 93 -4.68 -11.12 11.56
C ARG A 93 -5.91 -11.97 11.91
N PRO A 94 -6.74 -11.62 12.91
CA PRO A 94 -7.91 -12.43 13.26
C PRO A 94 -8.97 -12.45 12.14
N VAL A 95 -9.14 -11.35 11.40
CA VAL A 95 -10.08 -11.28 10.26
C VAL A 95 -9.60 -12.17 9.12
N ALA A 96 -8.31 -12.14 8.81
CA ALA A 96 -7.71 -13.02 7.80
C ALA A 96 -7.81 -14.50 8.17
N GLU A 97 -7.66 -14.84 9.46
CA GLU A 97 -7.86 -16.21 9.96
C GLU A 97 -9.32 -16.65 9.88
N GLN A 98 -10.25 -15.80 10.32
CA GLN A 98 -11.69 -16.07 10.28
C GLN A 98 -12.17 -16.40 8.86
N PHE A 99 -11.70 -15.65 7.85
CA PHE A 99 -12.15 -15.81 6.46
C PHE A 99 -11.16 -16.58 5.58
N ALA A 100 -10.17 -17.28 6.17
CA ALA A 100 -9.16 -18.02 5.42
C ALA A 100 -9.76 -19.04 4.43
N GLY A 101 -10.89 -19.66 4.78
CA GLY A 101 -11.59 -20.63 3.93
C GLY A 101 -12.17 -20.06 2.63
N GLN A 102 -12.33 -18.73 2.54
CA GLN A 102 -12.73 -18.04 1.30
C GLN A 102 -11.54 -17.75 0.38
N GLU A 103 -10.30 -17.97 0.83
CA GLU A 103 -9.06 -17.71 0.09
C GLU A 103 -9.00 -16.29 -0.51
N PRO A 104 -9.09 -15.23 0.32
CA PRO A 104 -9.00 -13.85 -0.14
C PRO A 104 -7.60 -13.56 -0.69
N ILE A 105 -7.53 -12.95 -1.87
CA ILE A 105 -6.30 -12.56 -2.54
C ILE A 105 -6.41 -11.09 -2.98
N PHE A 106 -5.29 -10.38 -2.86
CA PHE A 106 -5.18 -8.96 -3.15
C PHE A 106 -4.05 -8.64 -4.13
N GLY A 107 -4.26 -7.62 -4.95
CA GLY A 107 -3.21 -6.90 -5.67
C GLY A 107 -3.35 -5.40 -5.43
N ILE A 108 -2.27 -4.71 -5.08
CA ILE A 108 -2.29 -3.27 -4.78
C ILE A 108 -1.41 -2.52 -5.77
N GLU A 109 -2.01 -1.54 -6.43
CA GLU A 109 -1.40 -0.62 -7.39
C GLU A 109 -0.93 0.63 -6.63
N GLN A 110 0.32 0.66 -6.19
CA GLN A 110 0.86 1.76 -5.39
C GLN A 110 1.40 2.89 -6.26
N GLU A 111 0.64 3.98 -6.35
CA GLU A 111 1.13 5.21 -6.97
C GLU A 111 1.97 6.04 -5.98
N TYR A 112 2.93 6.81 -6.50
CA TYR A 112 3.75 7.72 -5.72
C TYR A 112 4.31 8.83 -6.61
N THR A 113 4.68 9.96 -6.02
CA THR A 113 5.26 11.10 -6.77
C THR A 113 6.63 11.45 -6.23
N PHE A 114 7.62 11.55 -7.11
CA PHE A 114 8.94 12.03 -6.74
C PHE A 114 8.95 13.54 -6.56
N LEU A 115 9.58 14.01 -5.50
CA LEU A 115 9.75 15.42 -5.16
C LEU A 115 11.24 15.76 -5.00
N LYS A 116 11.61 16.98 -5.40
CA LYS A 116 12.87 17.64 -5.05
C LYS A 116 12.54 18.83 -4.15
N GLY A 117 12.82 18.70 -2.86
CA GLY A 117 12.29 19.63 -1.86
C GLY A 117 10.77 19.45 -1.73
N ASP A 118 10.02 20.53 -1.91
CA ASP A 118 8.55 20.57 -1.89
C ASP A 118 7.91 20.49 -3.29
N ARG A 119 8.72 20.34 -4.35
CA ARG A 119 8.27 20.43 -5.74
C ARG A 119 8.34 19.07 -6.43
N PRO A 120 7.33 18.67 -7.23
CA PRO A 120 7.42 17.45 -8.05
C PRO A 120 8.63 17.47 -8.97
N LEU A 121 9.30 16.31 -9.10
CA LEU A 121 10.54 16.17 -9.85
C LEU A 121 10.37 16.50 -11.34
N GLY A 122 9.19 16.24 -11.90
CA GLY A 122 8.86 16.59 -13.29
C GLY A 122 8.49 18.05 -13.50
N PHE A 123 8.50 18.90 -12.46
CA PHE A 123 8.16 20.32 -12.58
C PHE A 123 9.42 21.19 -12.73
N PRO A 124 9.36 22.34 -13.41
CA PRO A 124 10.52 23.21 -13.59
C PRO A 124 11.07 23.76 -12.26
N GLU A 125 12.40 23.72 -12.09
CA GLU A 125 13.12 24.13 -10.85
C GLU A 125 12.97 25.62 -10.51
N GLY A 126 12.69 26.48 -11.49
CA GLY A 126 12.50 27.92 -11.31
C GLY A 126 11.06 28.36 -10.97
N GLY A 127 10.15 27.41 -10.76
CA GLY A 127 8.72 27.68 -10.66
C GLY A 127 7.96 27.47 -11.98
N GLY A 128 6.62 27.54 -11.93
CA GLY A 128 5.76 27.26 -13.08
C GLY A 128 5.35 25.79 -13.22
N TYR A 129 4.71 25.46 -14.33
CA TYR A 129 4.15 24.14 -14.59
C TYR A 129 4.76 23.54 -15.86
N PRO A 130 4.92 22.20 -15.94
CA PRO A 130 5.25 21.54 -17.19
C PRO A 130 4.07 21.61 -18.17
N ALA A 131 4.19 20.99 -19.34
CA ALA A 131 3.06 20.86 -20.26
C ALA A 131 1.88 20.13 -19.59
N PRO A 132 0.63 20.35 -20.04
CA PRO A 132 -0.53 19.63 -19.50
C PRO A 132 -0.36 18.11 -19.58
N GLN A 133 -1.08 17.38 -18.72
CA GLN A 133 -1.05 15.92 -18.69
C GLN A 133 -1.50 15.30 -20.02
N GLY A 134 -0.84 14.22 -20.44
CA GLY A 134 -1.13 13.50 -21.67
C GLY A 134 0.04 12.62 -22.10
N ASP A 135 1.19 13.24 -22.38
CA ASP A 135 2.38 12.56 -22.93
C ASP A 135 3.21 11.80 -21.87
N TYR A 136 2.88 11.94 -20.58
CA TYR A 136 3.66 11.38 -19.47
C TYR A 136 3.32 9.91 -19.18
N TYR A 137 2.04 9.53 -19.24
CA TYR A 137 1.58 8.18 -18.92
C TYR A 137 2.21 7.16 -19.86
N CYS A 138 2.93 6.18 -19.29
CA CYS A 138 3.71 5.19 -20.05
C CYS A 138 4.65 5.80 -21.11
N GLY A 139 5.11 7.04 -20.91
CA GLY A 139 5.93 7.77 -21.86
C GLY A 139 7.38 7.27 -21.98
N VAL A 140 8.08 7.80 -22.98
CA VAL A 140 9.52 7.59 -23.21
C VAL A 140 10.14 8.84 -23.80
N GLY A 141 11.29 9.26 -23.29
CA GLY A 141 11.94 10.53 -23.67
C GLY A 141 12.22 11.40 -22.46
N ALA A 142 13.28 12.23 -22.55
CA ALA A 142 13.71 13.08 -21.45
C ALA A 142 12.76 14.26 -21.17
N ASP A 143 11.88 14.56 -22.12
CA ASP A 143 10.80 15.54 -22.04
C ASP A 143 9.55 15.02 -21.31
N ALA A 144 9.37 13.70 -21.26
CA ALA A 144 8.20 13.06 -20.64
C ALA A 144 8.52 12.33 -19.32
N ILE A 145 9.75 11.86 -19.12
CA ILE A 145 10.08 10.88 -18.07
C ILE A 145 11.11 11.41 -17.08
N PHE A 146 10.75 11.35 -15.80
CA PHE A 146 11.53 11.89 -14.69
C PHE A 146 11.69 10.84 -13.58
N GLY A 147 12.94 10.49 -13.24
CA GLY A 147 13.23 9.56 -12.12
C GLY A 147 13.23 8.07 -12.47
N ARG A 148 13.24 7.68 -13.76
CA ARG A 148 13.25 6.26 -14.18
C ARG A 148 14.38 5.45 -13.56
N GLU A 149 15.57 6.04 -13.41
CA GLU A 149 16.72 5.38 -12.77
C GLU A 149 16.43 4.93 -11.33
N ILE A 150 15.65 5.71 -10.58
CA ILE A 150 15.21 5.38 -9.22
C ILE A 150 14.19 4.23 -9.28
N VAL A 151 13.28 4.28 -10.24
CA VAL A 151 12.22 3.28 -10.44
C VAL A 151 12.80 1.92 -10.81
N GLU A 152 13.69 1.85 -11.79
CA GLU A 152 14.33 0.59 -12.22
C GLU A 152 15.16 0.00 -11.08
N GLN A 153 15.91 0.83 -10.34
CA GLN A 153 16.68 0.35 -9.19
C GLN A 153 15.78 -0.15 -8.05
N HIS A 154 14.66 0.53 -7.79
CA HIS A 154 13.67 0.07 -6.81
C HIS A 154 13.04 -1.26 -7.21
N LEU A 155 12.69 -1.42 -8.49
CA LEU A 155 12.17 -2.67 -9.05
C LEU A 155 13.17 -3.81 -8.85
N ASP A 156 14.42 -3.63 -9.27
CA ASP A 156 15.48 -4.64 -9.12
C ASP A 156 15.69 -5.05 -7.65
N ARG A 157 15.63 -4.07 -6.74
CA ARG A 157 15.74 -4.31 -5.30
C ARG A 157 14.55 -5.12 -4.78
N CYS A 158 13.33 -4.78 -5.17
CA CYS A 158 12.14 -5.52 -4.77
C CYS A 158 12.16 -6.97 -5.28
N LEU A 159 12.56 -7.18 -6.54
CA LEU A 159 12.71 -8.52 -7.13
C LEU A 159 13.80 -9.33 -6.41
N THR A 160 14.94 -8.71 -6.11
CA THR A 160 16.05 -9.34 -5.36
C THR A 160 15.64 -9.71 -3.93
N ALA A 161 14.80 -8.88 -3.29
CA ALA A 161 14.20 -9.17 -1.99
C ALA A 161 13.10 -10.24 -2.05
N GLY A 162 12.72 -10.73 -3.25
CA GLY A 162 11.68 -11.73 -3.41
C GLY A 162 10.27 -11.21 -3.14
N LEU A 163 10.05 -9.90 -3.23
CA LEU A 163 8.72 -9.31 -3.09
C LEU A 163 7.89 -9.62 -4.35
N GLY A 164 6.60 -9.94 -4.14
CA GLY A 164 5.67 -10.31 -5.22
C GLY A 164 5.19 -9.12 -6.05
N LEU A 165 6.10 -8.44 -6.75
CA LEU A 165 5.75 -7.39 -7.70
C LEU A 165 5.27 -7.99 -9.02
N SER A 166 4.25 -7.38 -9.62
CA SER A 166 3.71 -7.79 -10.93
C SER A 166 4.05 -6.81 -12.05
N GLY A 167 4.40 -5.56 -11.75
CA GLY A 167 4.78 -4.57 -12.75
C GLY A 167 5.09 -3.18 -12.18
N ILE A 168 5.42 -2.27 -13.11
CA ILE A 168 5.61 -0.83 -12.89
C ILE A 168 5.12 -0.05 -14.12
N ASN A 169 4.74 1.21 -13.95
CA ASN A 169 4.54 2.15 -15.05
C ASN A 169 4.78 3.60 -14.62
N ALA A 170 5.07 4.46 -15.61
CA ALA A 170 4.99 5.91 -15.42
C ALA A 170 3.53 6.33 -15.38
N GLU A 171 3.17 7.19 -14.43
CA GLU A 171 1.80 7.65 -14.23
C GLU A 171 1.50 8.96 -14.98
N VAL A 172 0.25 9.40 -14.89
CA VAL A 172 -0.28 10.55 -15.66
C VAL A 172 0.40 11.87 -15.29
N MET A 173 0.74 12.11 -14.02
CA MET A 173 1.44 13.32 -13.59
C MET A 173 2.96 13.19 -13.80
N PRO A 174 3.67 14.21 -14.32
CA PRO A 174 5.11 14.10 -14.58
C PRO A 174 5.90 13.93 -13.28
N GLY A 175 6.66 12.83 -13.20
CA GLY A 175 7.38 12.41 -12.00
C GLY A 175 6.56 11.55 -11.03
N GLN A 176 5.31 11.23 -11.39
CA GLN A 176 4.49 10.21 -10.75
C GLN A 176 4.74 8.83 -11.39
N TRP A 177 4.71 7.80 -10.57
CA TRP A 177 4.97 6.42 -10.96
C TRP A 177 4.08 5.47 -10.17
N GLU A 178 3.97 4.25 -10.64
CA GLU A 178 3.25 3.17 -9.98
C GLU A 178 4.09 1.89 -9.96
N PHE A 179 3.97 1.12 -8.87
CA PHE A 179 4.36 -0.29 -8.84
C PHE A 179 3.22 -1.15 -8.29
N GLN A 180 3.08 -2.37 -8.81
CA GLN A 180 2.00 -3.27 -8.42
C GLN A 180 2.53 -4.44 -7.58
N VAL A 181 1.92 -4.69 -6.42
CA VAL A 181 2.25 -5.83 -5.52
C VAL A 181 1.07 -6.79 -5.46
N GLY A 182 1.29 -8.06 -5.77
CA GLY A 182 0.26 -9.10 -5.76
C GLY A 182 0.33 -10.01 -7.00
N ALA A 183 -0.50 -11.05 -7.08
CA ALA A 183 -1.64 -11.36 -6.23
C ALA A 183 -1.24 -12.21 -4.99
N LEU A 184 -1.53 -11.74 -3.77
CA LEU A 184 -1.07 -12.36 -2.50
C LEU A 184 -2.17 -12.37 -1.41
N ALA A 185 -1.98 -13.18 -0.37
CA ALA A 185 -2.89 -13.22 0.79
C ALA A 185 -2.87 -11.88 1.58
N PRO A 186 -3.87 -11.57 2.42
CA PRO A 186 -4.04 -10.23 3.01
C PRO A 186 -2.85 -9.77 3.86
N LEU A 187 -2.30 -10.65 4.71
CA LEU A 187 -1.12 -10.34 5.52
C LEU A 187 0.12 -10.19 4.64
N GLU A 188 0.32 -11.11 3.69
CA GLU A 188 1.49 -11.14 2.81
C GLU A 188 1.57 -9.92 1.88
N VAL A 189 0.47 -9.54 1.24
CA VAL A 189 0.44 -8.34 0.37
C VAL A 189 0.76 -7.08 1.19
N SER A 190 0.30 -7.02 2.43
CA SER A 190 0.50 -5.87 3.31
C SER A 190 1.93 -5.80 3.81
N ASP A 191 2.50 -6.93 4.23
CA ASP A 191 3.89 -7.07 4.63
C ASP A 191 4.81 -6.67 3.45
N HIS A 192 4.54 -7.22 2.26
CA HIS A 192 5.30 -6.92 1.04
C HIS A 192 5.21 -5.44 0.64
N LEU A 193 4.02 -4.83 0.68
CA LEU A 193 3.86 -3.42 0.32
C LEU A 193 4.62 -2.50 1.28
N TRP A 194 4.61 -2.79 2.59
CA TRP A 194 5.38 -2.00 3.55
C TRP A 194 6.90 -2.10 3.32
N VAL A 195 7.41 -3.29 3.00
CA VAL A 195 8.84 -3.46 2.66
C VAL A 195 9.16 -2.79 1.31
N ALA A 196 8.28 -2.90 0.32
CA ALA A 196 8.44 -2.21 -0.97
C ALA A 196 8.46 -0.69 -0.82
N ARG A 197 7.61 -0.12 0.05
CA ARG A 197 7.64 1.31 0.42
C ARG A 197 8.93 1.70 1.12
N TRP A 198 9.42 0.88 2.05
CA TRP A 198 10.72 1.14 2.70
C TRP A 198 11.86 1.15 1.66
N LEU A 199 11.88 0.17 0.75
CA LEU A 199 12.86 0.12 -0.34
C LEU A 199 12.73 1.32 -1.28
N LEU A 200 11.52 1.80 -1.57
CA LEU A 200 11.31 2.99 -2.38
C LEU A 200 11.96 4.22 -1.75
N HIS A 201 11.65 4.49 -0.47
CA HIS A 201 12.25 5.62 0.26
C HIS A 201 13.77 5.48 0.34
N ARG A 202 14.25 4.31 0.76
CA ARG A 202 15.69 4.06 0.94
C ARG A 202 16.47 4.12 -0.37
N THR A 203 15.84 3.81 -1.49
CA THR A 203 16.42 3.97 -2.83
C THR A 203 16.44 5.42 -3.26
N ALA A 204 15.34 6.15 -3.09
CA ALA A 204 15.25 7.56 -3.44
C ALA A 204 16.23 8.46 -2.64
N GLU A 205 16.57 8.08 -1.41
CA GLU A 205 17.62 8.73 -0.59
C GLU A 205 18.97 8.83 -1.33
N GLU A 206 19.35 7.81 -2.11
CA GLU A 206 20.63 7.79 -2.85
C GLU A 206 20.69 8.84 -3.97
N TYR A 207 19.53 9.33 -4.40
CA TYR A 207 19.37 10.36 -5.43
C TYR A 207 18.99 11.74 -4.83
N GLY A 208 18.87 11.83 -3.50
CA GLY A 208 18.39 13.02 -2.81
C GLY A 208 17.02 13.47 -3.31
N VAL A 209 16.13 12.51 -3.56
CA VAL A 209 14.74 12.68 -4.00
C VAL A 209 13.82 12.10 -2.93
N THR A 210 12.68 12.75 -2.70
CA THR A 210 11.65 12.25 -1.79
C THR A 210 10.57 11.55 -2.60
N ALA A 211 10.24 10.29 -2.29
CA ALA A 211 9.01 9.68 -2.79
C ALA A 211 7.84 10.02 -1.85
N SER A 212 6.87 10.79 -2.33
CA SER A 212 5.65 11.13 -1.58
C SER A 212 4.51 10.17 -1.93
N LEU A 213 3.77 9.77 -0.90
CA LEU A 213 2.53 9.01 -0.99
C LEU A 213 1.30 9.90 -0.74
N ASP A 214 1.46 11.22 -0.72
CA ASP A 214 0.35 12.16 -0.48
C ASP A 214 -0.73 11.99 -1.55
N ALA A 215 -2.00 12.02 -1.12
CA ALA A 215 -3.14 11.81 -2.01
C ALA A 215 -3.22 12.82 -3.16
N LYS A 216 -2.72 14.05 -2.94
CA LYS A 216 -2.71 15.14 -3.91
C LYS A 216 -1.41 15.95 -3.82
N PRO A 217 -0.31 15.46 -4.43
CA PRO A 217 1.02 16.06 -4.27
C PRO A 217 1.17 17.41 -4.99
N ALA A 218 0.33 17.68 -6.00
CA ALA A 218 0.23 18.98 -6.64
C ALA A 218 -1.23 19.45 -6.73
N LYS A 219 -1.46 20.72 -6.39
CA LYS A 219 -2.79 21.36 -6.51
C LYS A 219 -3.11 21.71 -7.96
N GLY A 220 -4.39 21.73 -8.30
CA GLY A 220 -4.89 22.04 -9.63
C GLY A 220 -5.20 20.78 -10.44
N ASP A 221 -5.12 20.92 -11.77
CA ASP A 221 -5.48 19.92 -12.77
C ASP A 221 -4.36 18.88 -12.98
N TRP A 222 -3.83 18.35 -11.88
CA TRP A 222 -2.83 17.29 -11.85
C TRP A 222 -3.42 16.07 -11.16
N ASN A 223 -3.09 14.86 -11.62
CA ASN A 223 -3.59 13.63 -11.00
C ASN A 223 -3.20 13.58 -9.50
N GLY A 224 -4.07 12.96 -8.71
CA GLY A 224 -3.71 12.55 -7.35
C GLY A 224 -3.02 11.19 -7.36
N ALA A 225 -2.61 10.72 -6.19
CA ALA A 225 -1.96 9.41 -6.02
C ALA A 225 -2.88 8.41 -5.28
N GLY A 226 -3.20 7.30 -5.94
CA GLY A 226 -4.03 6.21 -5.45
C GLY A 226 -3.26 4.99 -4.94
N ALA A 227 -4.01 4.07 -4.31
CA ALA A 227 -3.57 2.71 -4.01
C ALA A 227 -4.66 1.71 -4.45
N HIS A 228 -4.96 1.64 -5.76
CA HIS A 228 -6.08 0.81 -6.21
C HIS A 228 -5.91 -0.63 -5.74
N THR A 229 -6.96 -1.16 -5.13
CA THR A 229 -6.90 -2.43 -4.41
C THR A 229 -7.78 -3.45 -5.11
N ASN A 230 -7.14 -4.34 -5.84
CA ASN A 230 -7.74 -5.49 -6.49
C ASN A 230 -8.02 -6.59 -5.46
N PHE A 231 -9.23 -7.16 -5.46
CA PHE A 231 -9.67 -8.14 -4.47
C PHE A 231 -10.49 -9.29 -5.09
N SER A 232 -10.22 -10.52 -4.67
CA SER A 232 -11.07 -11.69 -4.97
C SER A 232 -11.05 -12.73 -3.86
N THR A 233 -12.13 -13.49 -3.74
CA THR A 233 -12.20 -14.78 -3.04
C THR A 233 -12.22 -15.94 -4.05
N ARG A 234 -12.10 -17.19 -3.59
CA ARG A 234 -12.24 -18.37 -4.48
C ARG A 234 -13.57 -18.34 -5.23
N ALA A 235 -14.67 -18.02 -4.55
CA ALA A 235 -15.99 -17.93 -5.17
C ALA A 235 -16.05 -16.87 -6.28
N MET A 236 -15.44 -15.70 -6.08
CA MET A 236 -15.36 -14.64 -7.10
C MET A 236 -14.53 -15.08 -8.32
N ARG A 237 -13.46 -15.86 -8.10
CA ARG A 237 -12.64 -16.43 -9.18
C ARG A 237 -13.36 -17.54 -9.96
N GLU A 238 -14.47 -18.06 -9.44
CA GLU A 238 -15.25 -19.14 -10.03
C GLU A 238 -16.61 -18.69 -10.58
N GLY A 239 -17.11 -17.51 -10.19
CA GLY A 239 -18.41 -17.01 -10.65
C GLY A 239 -18.63 -15.51 -10.45
N TYR A 240 -19.65 -15.01 -11.14
CA TYR A 240 -19.97 -13.58 -11.23
C TYR A 240 -20.87 -13.07 -10.09
N ASP A 241 -21.82 -13.87 -9.60
CA ASP A 241 -22.70 -13.45 -8.51
C ASP A 241 -21.94 -13.10 -7.21
N PRO A 242 -20.85 -13.81 -6.82
CA PRO A 242 -19.99 -13.39 -5.73
C PRO A 242 -19.30 -12.04 -5.97
N ILE A 243 -18.99 -11.69 -7.22
CA ILE A 243 -18.42 -10.38 -7.57
C ILE A 243 -19.45 -9.27 -7.33
N ILE A 244 -20.68 -9.47 -7.81
CA ILE A 244 -21.78 -8.53 -7.58
C ILE A 244 -22.05 -8.39 -6.08
N THR A 245 -22.06 -9.51 -5.34
CA THR A 245 -22.22 -9.51 -3.89
C THR A 245 -21.15 -8.67 -3.18
N ALA A 246 -19.88 -8.81 -3.56
CA ALA A 246 -18.79 -8.01 -2.99
C ALA A 246 -18.93 -6.51 -3.33
N CYS A 247 -19.30 -6.17 -4.57
CA CYS A 247 -19.58 -4.79 -4.97
C CYS A 247 -20.76 -4.18 -4.20
N GLU A 248 -21.84 -4.92 -3.99
CA GLU A 248 -23.00 -4.46 -3.22
C GLU A 248 -22.64 -4.27 -1.74
N ALA A 249 -21.90 -5.21 -1.13
CA ALA A 249 -21.48 -5.15 0.26
C ALA A 249 -20.75 -3.85 0.62
N LEU A 250 -19.87 -3.38 -0.25
CA LEU A 250 -19.11 -2.14 -0.07
C LEU A 250 -19.97 -0.87 -0.16
N GLY A 251 -21.19 -0.98 -0.70
CA GLY A 251 -22.17 0.08 -0.86
C GLY A 251 -23.31 0.06 0.17
N GLU A 252 -23.39 -0.95 1.03
CA GLU A 252 -24.49 -1.13 1.96
C GLU A 252 -24.30 -0.32 3.26
N GLY A 253 -25.39 0.34 3.71
CA GLY A 253 -25.43 1.06 4.98
C GLY A 253 -24.31 2.11 5.11
N ASP A 254 -23.57 2.03 6.22
CA ASP A 254 -22.48 2.96 6.53
C ASP A 254 -21.11 2.52 5.96
N LYS A 255 -21.04 1.37 5.26
CA LYS A 255 -19.77 0.82 4.73
C LYS A 255 -18.99 1.78 3.84
N PRO A 256 -19.60 2.57 2.93
CA PRO A 256 -18.87 3.55 2.15
C PRO A 256 -18.05 4.52 2.99
N LEU A 257 -18.68 5.14 4.00
CA LEU A 257 -18.02 6.12 4.87
C LEU A 257 -17.07 5.46 5.88
N GLU A 258 -17.39 4.26 6.37
CA GLU A 258 -16.49 3.49 7.24
C GLU A 258 -15.14 3.21 6.55
N HIS A 259 -15.18 2.82 5.28
CA HIS A 259 -14.01 2.56 4.45
C HIS A 259 -13.27 3.86 4.11
N VAL A 260 -13.97 4.86 3.54
CA VAL A 260 -13.36 6.12 3.08
C VAL A 260 -12.61 6.85 4.21
N ARG A 261 -13.15 6.85 5.44
CA ARG A 261 -12.47 7.47 6.61
C ARG A 261 -11.15 6.81 6.99
N GLN A 262 -10.89 5.59 6.53
CA GLN A 262 -9.70 4.80 6.81
C GLN A 262 -8.83 4.58 5.57
N TYR A 263 -9.21 5.15 4.42
CA TYR A 263 -8.55 4.96 3.13
C TYR A 263 -7.43 5.97 2.85
N GLY A 264 -6.90 6.57 3.91
CA GLY A 264 -5.76 7.48 3.85
C GLY A 264 -6.17 8.95 4.03
N THR A 265 -5.23 9.75 4.53
CA THR A 265 -5.46 11.18 4.80
C THR A 265 -5.53 11.99 3.51
N GLY A 266 -6.39 13.00 3.47
CA GLY A 266 -6.51 13.92 2.33
C GLY A 266 -7.33 13.35 1.17
N ILE A 267 -8.17 12.34 1.44
CA ILE A 267 -8.98 11.65 0.43
C ILE A 267 -9.93 12.60 -0.31
N GLU A 268 -10.43 13.63 0.38
CA GLU A 268 -11.33 14.65 -0.18
C GLU A 268 -10.63 15.54 -1.22
N GLU A 269 -9.31 15.68 -1.15
CA GLU A 269 -8.52 16.43 -2.14
C GLU A 269 -8.27 15.62 -3.42
N ARG A 270 -8.33 14.28 -3.33
CA ARG A 270 -8.14 13.36 -4.46
C ARG A 270 -9.46 12.97 -5.10
N LEU A 271 -10.41 12.48 -4.31
CA LEU A 271 -11.69 11.93 -4.75
C LEU A 271 -12.76 13.04 -4.90
N THR A 272 -12.67 13.79 -6.00
CA THR A 272 -13.57 14.94 -6.27
C THR A 272 -14.62 14.65 -7.34
N GLY A 273 -14.59 13.46 -7.97
CA GLY A 273 -15.36 13.15 -9.18
C GLY A 273 -14.66 13.55 -10.49
N ALA A 274 -13.52 14.25 -10.41
CA ALA A 274 -12.61 14.49 -11.52
C ALA A 274 -11.45 13.48 -11.53
N HIS A 275 -10.75 13.36 -12.66
CA HIS A 275 -9.55 12.51 -12.82
C HIS A 275 -9.75 11.03 -12.46
N GLU A 276 -10.74 10.39 -13.08
CA GLU A 276 -10.88 8.91 -13.08
C GLU A 276 -11.16 8.26 -11.71
N THR A 277 -12.06 8.87 -10.93
CA THR A 277 -12.66 8.24 -9.73
C THR A 277 -13.94 8.97 -9.28
N ALA A 278 -14.79 8.26 -8.53
CA ALA A 278 -15.98 8.82 -7.89
C ALA A 278 -15.63 9.85 -6.80
N PRO A 279 -16.54 10.79 -6.46
CA PRO A 279 -16.37 11.65 -5.30
C PRO A 279 -16.39 10.84 -3.99
N TRP A 280 -15.65 11.29 -2.97
CA TRP A 280 -15.45 10.55 -1.72
C TRP A 280 -16.74 10.25 -0.93
N ASP A 281 -17.79 11.06 -1.13
CA ASP A 281 -19.06 11.01 -0.40
C ASP A 281 -20.16 10.22 -1.13
N ALA A 282 -19.84 9.60 -2.26
CA ALA A 282 -20.76 8.73 -3.00
C ALA A 282 -20.12 7.37 -3.30
N TYR A 283 -20.93 6.32 -3.24
CA TYR A 283 -20.53 4.99 -3.67
C TYR A 283 -21.17 4.63 -5.01
N SER A 284 -20.36 4.11 -5.92
CA SER A 284 -20.81 3.53 -7.19
C SER A 284 -19.91 2.37 -7.59
N TYR A 285 -20.47 1.43 -8.34
CA TYR A 285 -19.69 0.40 -9.01
C TYR A 285 -20.17 0.17 -10.44
N GLY A 286 -19.28 -0.27 -11.32
CA GLY A 286 -19.63 -0.47 -12.72
C GLY A 286 -18.60 -1.29 -13.51
N ALA A 287 -19.08 -1.98 -14.55
CA ALA A 287 -18.22 -2.68 -15.49
C ALA A 287 -17.43 -1.68 -16.34
N SER A 288 -16.11 -1.80 -16.34
CA SER A 288 -15.16 -0.93 -17.06
C SER A 288 -15.26 0.56 -16.73
N ASP A 289 -15.98 0.93 -15.67
CA ASP A 289 -16.19 2.32 -15.29
C ASP A 289 -15.03 2.82 -14.42
N ARG A 290 -14.16 3.63 -15.00
CA ARG A 290 -13.05 4.27 -14.26
C ARG A 290 -13.53 5.40 -13.36
N GLY A 291 -14.72 5.96 -13.59
CA GLY A 291 -15.32 6.99 -12.75
C GLY A 291 -16.08 6.43 -11.55
N ALA A 292 -16.21 5.11 -11.43
CA ALA A 292 -16.87 4.46 -10.30
C ALA A 292 -15.93 4.34 -9.08
N SER A 293 -16.51 4.17 -7.89
CA SER A 293 -15.74 3.86 -6.68
C SER A 293 -15.09 2.48 -6.77
N VAL A 294 -15.84 1.49 -7.26
CA VAL A 294 -15.37 0.12 -7.50
C VAL A 294 -15.58 -0.25 -8.96
N ARG A 295 -14.52 -0.72 -9.61
CA ARG A 295 -14.57 -1.13 -11.01
C ARG A 295 -14.59 -2.64 -11.12
N ILE A 296 -15.47 -3.17 -11.97
CA ILE A 296 -15.39 -4.55 -12.45
C ILE A 296 -14.64 -4.51 -13.79
N PRO A 297 -13.43 -5.09 -13.90
CA PRO A 297 -12.67 -5.06 -15.15
C PRO A 297 -13.44 -5.69 -16.32
N TRP A 298 -13.20 -5.22 -17.54
CA TRP A 298 -13.93 -5.72 -18.72
C TRP A 298 -13.72 -7.23 -18.93
N GLN A 299 -12.54 -7.76 -18.63
CA GLN A 299 -12.25 -9.19 -18.73
C GLN A 299 -13.12 -9.98 -17.75
N VAL A 300 -13.29 -9.48 -16.53
CA VAL A 300 -14.13 -10.08 -15.49
C VAL A 300 -15.60 -10.06 -15.90
N GLU A 301 -16.04 -8.95 -16.51
CA GLU A 301 -17.39 -8.80 -17.07
C GLU A 301 -17.67 -9.80 -18.20
N VAL A 302 -16.68 -10.05 -19.06
CA VAL A 302 -16.80 -10.99 -20.20
C VAL A 302 -16.70 -12.44 -19.74
N GLU A 303 -15.74 -12.78 -18.89
CA GLU A 303 -15.48 -14.14 -18.42
C GLU A 303 -16.41 -14.58 -17.28
N LYS A 304 -17.15 -13.63 -16.70
CA LYS A 304 -18.10 -13.86 -15.60
C LYS A 304 -17.47 -14.49 -14.37
N LYS A 305 -16.22 -14.12 -14.09
CA LYS A 305 -15.42 -14.51 -12.90
C LYS A 305 -14.15 -13.66 -12.83
N GLY A 306 -13.54 -13.57 -11.65
CA GLY A 306 -12.29 -12.86 -11.43
C GLY A 306 -12.29 -12.04 -10.14
N TYR A 307 -12.11 -10.72 -10.26
CA TYR A 307 -11.84 -9.81 -9.15
C TYR A 307 -12.57 -8.47 -9.32
N ILE A 308 -12.62 -7.68 -8.24
CA ILE A 308 -13.05 -6.28 -8.26
C ILE A 308 -11.84 -5.38 -7.97
N GLU A 309 -11.90 -4.13 -8.41
CA GLU A 309 -10.90 -3.11 -8.12
C GLU A 309 -11.54 -1.97 -7.32
N ASP A 310 -11.14 -1.80 -6.06
CA ASP A 310 -11.51 -0.63 -5.27
C ASP A 310 -10.55 0.53 -5.56
N ARG A 311 -11.07 1.62 -6.14
CA ARG A 311 -10.28 2.77 -6.61
C ARG A 311 -10.19 3.90 -5.56
N ARG A 312 -10.90 3.74 -4.44
CA ARG A 312 -11.00 4.72 -3.37
C ARG A 312 -9.78 4.85 -2.45
N PRO A 313 -8.92 3.84 -2.22
CA PRO A 313 -7.77 4.01 -1.34
C PRO A 313 -6.76 5.03 -1.89
N ASN A 314 -6.28 5.93 -1.05
CA ASN A 314 -5.18 6.85 -1.36
C ASN A 314 -3.83 6.11 -1.34
N ALA A 315 -2.84 6.67 -2.02
CA ALA A 315 -1.46 6.18 -2.00
C ALA A 315 -0.87 6.03 -0.57
N ASN A 316 -1.29 6.86 0.39
CA ASN A 316 -0.85 6.82 1.78
C ASN A 316 -1.67 5.87 2.69
N VAL A 317 -2.56 5.05 2.14
CA VAL A 317 -3.34 4.09 2.95
C VAL A 317 -2.43 3.07 3.64
N ASP A 318 -2.78 2.67 4.86
CA ASP A 318 -2.14 1.51 5.50
C ASP A 318 -2.71 0.22 4.87
N PRO A 319 -1.87 -0.62 4.20
CA PRO A 319 -2.34 -1.85 3.59
C PRO A 319 -3.04 -2.78 4.58
N TYR A 320 -2.57 -2.84 5.84
CA TYR A 320 -3.23 -3.69 6.84
C TYR A 320 -4.67 -3.26 7.10
N VAL A 321 -4.94 -1.95 7.04
CA VAL A 321 -6.27 -1.39 7.28
C VAL A 321 -7.17 -1.63 6.08
N VAL A 322 -6.73 -1.30 4.86
CA VAL A 322 -7.57 -1.47 3.65
C VAL A 322 -7.88 -2.93 3.39
N THR A 323 -6.90 -3.84 3.51
CA THR A 323 -7.17 -5.27 3.31
C THR A 323 -8.09 -5.82 4.39
N ARG A 324 -7.94 -5.39 5.65
CA ARG A 324 -8.84 -5.82 6.74
C ARG A 324 -10.26 -5.41 6.46
N LEU A 325 -10.50 -4.16 6.09
CA LEU A 325 -11.85 -3.64 5.83
C LEU A 325 -12.50 -4.33 4.63
N ILE A 326 -11.75 -4.57 3.55
CA ILE A 326 -12.28 -5.26 2.37
C ILE A 326 -12.59 -6.73 2.70
N VAL A 327 -11.69 -7.45 3.39
CA VAL A 327 -11.97 -8.84 3.80
C VAL A 327 -13.18 -8.87 4.71
N ASP A 328 -13.22 -8.04 5.76
CA ASP A 328 -14.31 -8.04 6.74
C ASP A 328 -15.66 -7.79 6.07
N THR A 329 -15.79 -6.71 5.28
CA THR A 329 -17.04 -6.35 4.61
C THR A 329 -17.46 -7.37 3.55
N CYS A 330 -16.57 -7.72 2.61
CA CYS A 330 -16.94 -8.58 1.49
C CYS A 330 -17.12 -10.04 1.91
N CYS A 331 -16.20 -10.59 2.72
CA CYS A 331 -16.27 -12.00 3.10
C CYS A 331 -17.43 -12.27 4.07
N THR A 332 -17.77 -11.32 4.96
CA THR A 332 -18.97 -11.43 5.81
C THR A 332 -20.22 -11.54 4.96
N GLU A 333 -20.37 -10.67 3.96
CA GLU A 333 -21.56 -10.66 3.12
C GLU A 333 -21.64 -11.89 2.21
N LEU A 334 -20.52 -12.35 1.66
CA LEU A 334 -20.44 -13.61 0.91
C LEU A 334 -20.86 -14.82 1.75
N GLU A 335 -20.39 -14.90 3.00
CA GLU A 335 -20.78 -15.97 3.93
C GLU A 335 -22.28 -15.90 4.27
N ARG A 336 -22.80 -14.69 4.52
CA ARG A 336 -24.22 -14.46 4.79
C ARG A 336 -25.10 -14.91 3.62
N ARG A 337 -24.74 -14.59 2.37
CA ARG A 337 -25.51 -14.99 1.19
C ARG A 337 -25.37 -16.47 0.85
N ALA A 338 -24.23 -17.10 1.16
CA ALA A 338 -24.06 -18.55 0.97
C ALA A 338 -24.92 -19.39 1.94
N GLN A 339 -25.37 -18.81 3.06
CA GLN A 339 -26.21 -19.45 4.07
C GLN A 339 -27.71 -19.18 3.90
N ALA A 340 -28.10 -18.25 3.03
CA ALA A 340 -29.48 -17.83 2.79
C ALA A 340 -30.21 -18.70 1.76
#